data_AF-A0A292Q0A5-F1
#
_entry.id   AF-A0A292Q0A5-F1
#
_cell.length_a   1.000
_cell.length_b   1.000
_cell.length_c   1.000
_cell.angle_alpha   90.00
_cell.angle_beta   90.00
_cell.angle_gamma   90.00
#
_symmetry.space_group_name_H-M   'P 1'
#
loop_
_entity.id
_entity.type
_entity.pdbx_description
1 polymer ?
#
loop_
_entity_poly.entity_id
_entity_poly.type
_entity_poly.pdbx_seq_one_letter_code
_entity_poly.pdbx_strand_id
1 'polypeptide(L)'
;MEEILILTRIHFVAPDGYLRIVMPTALHETAVSWMRTEFTVWVYDHLLTPAAFTAINDSLITHDHFLGTFSGSLKIPDLAYIPCINGIRRAFPTVVLESGWMESQAQLLRDLQLWQEGTAGAAKIVILFKLYRSHVHNRIKATLTFFRYVADRVPAMSLYPIFPPPSQPKPDPWITIDEL
;
A
#
# COMPACT_ATOMS: atom_id res chain seq x y z
N MET A 1 18.99 15.57 2.07
CA MET A 1 18.39 14.62 3.03
C MET A 1 17.19 15.32 3.62
N GLU A 2 16.00 15.03 3.10
CA GLU A 2 14.77 15.37 3.82
C GLU A 2 14.64 14.40 4.98
N GLU A 3 14.47 14.93 6.19
CA GLU A 3 14.00 14.15 7.33
C GLU A 3 12.60 13.65 6.97
N ILE A 4 12.46 12.34 6.74
CA ILE A 4 11.14 11.71 6.67
C ILE A 4 10.53 11.91 8.05
N LEU A 5 9.52 12.78 8.15
CA LEU A 5 8.75 12.96 9.36
C LEU A 5 7.98 11.66 9.62
N ILE A 6 8.57 10.79 10.41
CA ILE A 6 7.96 9.53 10.83
C ILE A 6 6.90 9.86 11.87
N LEU A 7 5.65 9.90 11.44
CA LEU A 7 4.52 10.14 12.31
C LEU A 7 4.02 8.84 12.92
N THR A 8 3.67 8.90 14.20
CA THR A 8 2.88 7.85 14.86
C THR A 8 1.56 7.69 14.12
N ARG A 9 1.22 6.46 13.71
CA ARG A 9 -0.07 6.13 13.12
C ARG A 9 -0.94 5.40 14.15
N ILE A 10 -2.22 5.74 14.20
CA ILE A 10 -3.20 5.09 15.07
C ILE A 10 -4.19 4.36 14.16
N HIS A 11 -4.33 3.06 14.36
CA HIS A 11 -5.25 2.22 13.60
C HIS A 11 -6.26 1.55 14.53
N PHE A 12 -7.47 1.35 14.04
CA PHE A 12 -8.49 0.51 14.65
C PHE A 12 -9.15 -0.30 13.54
N VAL A 13 -9.17 -1.62 13.68
CA VAL A 13 -9.88 -2.50 12.73
C VAL A 13 -11.03 -3.09 13.50
N ALA A 14 -12.27 -2.75 13.12
CA ALA A 14 -13.44 -3.08 13.91
C ALA A 14 -13.57 -4.59 14.21
N PRO A 15 -13.33 -5.50 13.25
CA PRO A 15 -13.27 -6.95 13.51
C PRO A 15 -12.16 -7.42 14.45
N ASP A 16 -11.09 -6.64 14.62
CA ASP A 16 -9.96 -6.98 15.50
C ASP A 16 -10.27 -6.64 16.97
N GLY A 17 -11.04 -5.57 17.21
CA GLY A 17 -11.45 -5.13 18.55
C GLY A 17 -10.36 -4.46 19.40
N TYR A 18 -9.19 -4.14 18.82
CA TYR A 18 -8.10 -3.45 19.52
C TYR A 18 -7.57 -2.24 18.74
N LEU A 19 -7.15 -1.21 19.49
CA LEU A 19 -6.40 -0.07 18.97
C LEU A 19 -4.94 -0.48 18.74
N ARG A 20 -4.36 -0.09 17.61
CA ARG A 20 -2.94 -0.25 17.29
C ARG A 20 -2.26 1.11 17.23
N ILE A 21 -1.12 1.22 17.89
CA ILE A 21 -0.19 2.34 17.73
C ILE A 21 0.97 1.81 16.90
N VAL A 22 1.13 2.37 15.70
CA VAL A 22 2.21 2.00 14.77
C VAL A 22 3.23 3.12 14.76
N MET A 23 4.48 2.76 15.05
CA MET A 23 5.63 3.65 14.96
C MET A 23 6.47 3.17 13.79
N PRO A 24 6.39 3.84 12.62
CA PRO A 24 7.22 3.46 11.50
C PRO A 24 8.70 3.60 11.84
N THR A 25 9.54 2.92 11.08
CA THR A 25 11.01 3.02 11.16
C THR A 25 11.55 3.37 9.79
N ALA A 26 12.80 3.80 9.67
CA ALA A 26 13.41 4.06 8.37
C ALA A 26 13.33 2.84 7.42
N LEU A 27 13.49 1.63 7.97
CA LEU A 27 13.39 0.40 7.20
C LEU A 27 11.95 0.13 6.73
N HIS A 28 10.95 0.45 7.56
CA HIS A 28 9.54 0.35 7.21
C HIS A 28 9.16 1.32 6.07
N GLU A 29 9.69 2.55 6.11
CA GLU A 29 9.40 3.60 5.13
C GLU A 29 10.15 3.42 3.80
N THR A 30 11.07 2.46 3.70
CA THR A 30 11.85 2.22 2.46
C THR A 30 10.95 1.94 1.26
N ALA A 31 9.87 1.18 1.44
CA ALA A 31 8.94 0.90 0.34
C ALA A 31 8.11 2.12 -0.07
N VAL A 32 7.76 2.99 0.89
CA VAL A 32 7.09 4.27 0.61
C VAL A 32 8.01 5.17 -0.22
N SER A 33 9.28 5.30 0.20
CA SER A 33 10.28 6.07 -0.54
C SER A 33 10.48 5.54 -1.96
N TRP A 34 10.63 4.21 -2.11
CA TRP A 34 10.74 3.57 -3.42
C TRP A 34 9.55 3.90 -4.31
N MET A 35 8.32 3.69 -3.85
CA MET A 35 7.12 3.91 -4.66
C MET A 35 6.94 5.39 -5.05
N ARG A 36 7.30 6.34 -4.18
CA ARG A 36 7.31 7.78 -4.52
C ARG A 36 8.34 8.13 -5.59
N THR A 37 9.52 7.50 -5.54
CA THR A 37 10.53 7.64 -6.60
C THR A 37 9.99 7.11 -7.93
N GLU A 38 9.39 5.92 -7.95
CA GLU A 38 8.79 5.35 -9.16
C GLU A 38 7.70 6.27 -9.74
N PHE A 39 6.80 6.80 -8.89
CA PHE A 39 5.76 7.72 -9.32
C PHE A 39 6.32 8.98 -9.97
N THR A 40 7.44 9.49 -9.43
CA THR A 40 8.15 10.64 -10.01
C THR A 40 8.77 10.28 -11.36
N VAL A 41 9.38 9.10 -11.49
CA VAL A 41 9.94 8.59 -12.76
C VAL A 41 8.84 8.44 -13.82
N TRP A 42 7.65 7.96 -13.46
CA TRP A 42 6.52 7.86 -14.40
C TRP A 42 6.11 9.19 -15.02
N VAL A 43 6.26 10.30 -14.29
CA VAL A 43 6.04 11.65 -14.84
C VAL A 43 7.13 12.03 -15.83
N TYR A 44 8.40 11.79 -15.48
CA TYR A 44 9.54 12.09 -16.36
C TYR A 44 9.54 11.26 -17.64
N ASP A 45 9.12 10.00 -17.57
CA ASP A 45 9.02 9.08 -18.71
C ASP A 45 7.72 9.27 -19.53
N HIS A 46 6.91 10.28 -19.19
CA HIS A 46 5.64 10.58 -19.85
C HIS A 46 4.59 9.45 -19.78
N LEU A 47 4.71 8.54 -18.81
CA LEU A 47 3.70 7.54 -18.48
C LEU A 47 2.50 8.18 -17.75
N LEU A 48 2.75 9.27 -17.01
CA LEU A 48 1.74 10.14 -16.44
C LEU A 48 1.76 11.51 -17.13
N THR A 49 0.57 11.98 -17.54
CA THR A 49 0.44 13.37 -17.98
C THR A 49 0.52 14.33 -16.78
N PRO A 50 0.92 15.60 -16.95
CA PRO A 50 0.88 16.58 -15.86
C PRO A 50 -0.52 16.73 -15.24
N ALA A 51 -1.57 16.60 -16.05
CA ALA A 51 -2.95 16.60 -15.57
C ALA A 51 -3.27 15.38 -14.69
N ALA A 52 -2.81 14.17 -15.08
CA ALA A 52 -2.98 12.97 -14.27
C ALA A 52 -2.18 13.06 -12.95
N PHE A 53 -0.94 13.54 -13.01
CA PHE A 53 -0.10 13.76 -11.83
C PHE A 53 -0.77 14.69 -10.82
N THR A 54 -1.30 15.83 -11.27
CA THR A 54 -1.99 16.78 -10.39
C THR A 54 -3.35 16.28 -9.90
N ALA A 55 -3.93 15.29 -10.58
CA ALA A 55 -5.19 14.64 -10.20
C ALA A 55 -5.00 13.45 -9.24
N ILE A 56 -3.78 13.09 -8.87
CA ILE A 56 -3.52 11.99 -7.92
C ILE A 56 -2.94 12.59 -6.63
N ASN A 57 -3.57 12.29 -5.50
CA ASN A 57 -3.15 12.76 -4.18
C ASN A 57 -2.53 11.60 -3.38
N ASP A 58 -1.37 11.82 -2.76
CA ASP A 58 -0.68 10.85 -1.90
C ASP A 58 -0.66 11.23 -0.39
N SER A 59 -1.53 12.15 0.01
CA SER A 59 -1.61 12.66 1.39
C SER A 59 -1.87 11.53 2.38
N LEU A 60 -1.08 11.53 3.46
CA LEU A 60 -1.17 10.55 4.53
C LEU A 60 -2.33 10.90 5.48
N ILE A 61 -3.55 10.49 5.11
CA ILE A 61 -4.78 10.80 5.84
C ILE A 61 -5.38 9.57 6.50
N THR A 62 -6.26 9.81 7.46
CA THR A 62 -7.09 8.76 8.06
C THR A 62 -8.28 8.43 7.15
N HIS A 63 -8.51 7.15 6.92
CA HIS A 63 -9.72 6.60 6.31
C HIS A 63 -10.55 5.90 7.39
N ASP A 64 -11.85 6.22 7.44
CA ASP A 64 -12.78 5.81 8.50
C ASP A 64 -14.18 5.42 7.98
N HIS A 65 -14.43 5.55 6.67
CA HIS A 65 -15.73 5.27 6.05
C HIS A 65 -15.88 3.81 5.57
N PHE A 66 -15.12 2.88 6.17
CA PHE A 66 -15.12 1.47 5.75
C PHE A 66 -16.53 0.84 5.87
N LEU A 67 -16.77 -0.17 5.06
CA LEU A 67 -18.07 -0.79 4.83
C LEU A 67 -18.12 -2.23 5.36
N GLY A 68 -19.33 -2.77 5.47
CA GLY A 68 -19.57 -4.16 5.84
C GLY A 68 -19.02 -4.51 7.22
N THR A 69 -18.36 -5.67 7.32
CA THR A 69 -17.71 -6.14 8.56
C THR A 69 -16.65 -5.18 9.08
N PHE A 70 -16.05 -4.37 8.21
CA PHE A 70 -15.04 -3.39 8.56
C PHE A 70 -15.63 -2.02 8.94
N SER A 71 -16.96 -1.87 8.98
CA SER A 71 -17.59 -0.62 9.40
C SER A 71 -17.13 -0.18 10.79
N GLY A 72 -16.81 1.11 10.94
CA GLY A 72 -16.24 1.68 12.15
C GLY A 72 -14.73 1.48 12.30
N SER A 73 -14.04 0.89 11.32
CA SER A 73 -12.57 0.85 11.29
C SER A 73 -11.98 2.23 10.98
N LEU A 74 -10.73 2.45 11.40
CA LEU A 74 -9.93 3.63 11.18
C LEU A 74 -8.51 3.18 10.78
N LYS A 75 -8.01 3.66 9.64
CA LYS A 75 -6.68 3.25 9.16
C LYS A 75 -6.00 4.40 8.42
N ILE A 76 -4.69 4.50 8.62
CA ILE A 76 -3.79 5.36 7.85
C ILE A 76 -2.93 4.40 7.02
N PRO A 77 -2.94 4.48 5.68
CA PRO A 77 -2.05 3.66 4.86
C PRO A 77 -0.61 4.15 5.01
N ASP A 78 0.35 3.28 4.71
CA ASP A 78 1.76 3.71 4.68
C ASP A 78 2.03 4.60 3.46
N LEU A 79 1.40 4.27 2.34
CA LEU A 79 1.24 5.13 1.18
C LEU A 79 -0.05 4.78 0.46
N ALA A 80 -0.71 5.77 -0.12
CA ALA A 80 -1.85 5.53 -0.98
C ALA A 80 -1.92 6.55 -2.11
N TYR A 81 -2.50 6.17 -3.25
CA TYR A 81 -2.85 7.08 -4.34
C TYR A 81 -4.37 7.21 -4.41
N ILE A 82 -4.82 8.46 -4.28
CA ILE A 82 -6.23 8.81 -4.24
C ILE A 82 -6.53 9.72 -5.44
N PRO A 83 -7.33 9.27 -6.41
CA PRO A 83 -7.68 10.10 -7.55
C PRO A 83 -8.63 11.24 -7.12
N CYS A 84 -8.47 12.37 -7.81
CA CYS A 84 -9.31 13.56 -7.74
C CYS A 84 -10.07 13.68 -9.06
N ILE A 85 -11.35 13.31 -9.05
CA ILE A 85 -12.19 13.36 -10.25
C ILE A 85 -12.99 14.65 -10.22
N ASN A 86 -12.89 15.47 -11.28
CA ASN A 86 -13.54 16.79 -11.36
C ASN A 86 -13.19 17.70 -10.16
N GLY A 87 -11.94 17.64 -9.68
CA GLY A 87 -11.46 18.40 -8.52
C GLY A 87 -11.93 17.85 -7.17
N ILE A 88 -12.66 16.73 -7.14
CA ILE A 88 -13.16 16.12 -5.92
C ILE A 88 -12.34 14.87 -5.61
N ARG A 89 -11.66 14.89 -4.46
CA ARG A 89 -10.94 13.73 -3.94
C ARG A 89 -11.92 12.59 -3.64
N ARG A 90 -11.59 11.38 -4.09
CA ARG A 90 -12.35 10.17 -3.71
C ARG A 90 -12.22 9.87 -2.21
N ALA A 91 -13.21 9.18 -1.66
CA ALA A 91 -13.23 8.79 -0.25
C ALA A 91 -12.15 7.74 0.09
N PHE A 92 -11.84 6.86 -0.86
CA PHE A 92 -10.85 5.80 -0.74
C PHE A 92 -9.80 5.89 -1.84
N PRO A 93 -8.58 5.41 -1.57
CA PRO A 93 -7.54 5.25 -2.57
C PRO A 93 -7.86 4.14 -3.57
N THR A 94 -7.22 4.21 -4.73
CA THR A 94 -7.23 3.16 -5.76
C THR A 94 -6.02 2.23 -5.64
N VAL A 95 -4.88 2.77 -5.23
CA VAL A 95 -3.64 2.02 -4.93
C VAL A 95 -3.25 2.26 -3.48
N VAL A 96 -2.97 1.19 -2.75
CA VAL A 96 -2.47 1.24 -1.37
C VAL A 96 -1.19 0.42 -1.27
N LEU A 97 -0.21 0.93 -0.52
CA LEU A 97 0.98 0.20 -0.11
C LEU A 97 1.00 0.10 1.42
N GLU A 98 1.20 -1.13 1.91
CA GLU A 98 1.39 -1.45 3.32
C GLU A 98 2.72 -2.18 3.49
N SER A 99 3.56 -1.64 4.38
CA SER A 99 4.82 -2.19 4.80
C SER A 99 4.63 -2.98 6.09
N GLY A 100 5.29 -4.14 6.19
CA GLY A 100 5.33 -4.90 7.43
C GLY A 100 6.75 -5.20 7.87
N TRP A 101 7.22 -4.50 8.90
CA TRP A 101 8.45 -4.86 9.59
C TRP A 101 8.16 -5.68 10.84
N MET A 102 7.54 -5.05 11.83
CA MET A 102 7.14 -5.69 13.09
C MET A 102 5.80 -6.42 12.94
N GLU A 103 5.00 -6.01 11.97
CA GLU A 103 3.70 -6.55 11.63
C GLU A 103 3.85 -7.98 11.11
N SER A 104 3.04 -8.90 11.64
CA SER A 104 3.00 -10.28 11.14
C SER A 104 2.40 -10.36 9.73
N GLN A 105 2.67 -11.46 9.01
CA GLN A 105 2.03 -11.71 7.71
C GLN A 105 0.50 -11.74 7.82
N ALA A 106 -0.05 -12.29 8.91
CA ALA A 106 -1.49 -12.34 9.14
C ALA A 106 -2.08 -10.93 9.30
N GLN A 107 -1.36 -10.01 9.96
CA GLN A 107 -1.79 -8.62 10.09
C GLN A 107 -1.78 -7.89 8.75
N LEU A 108 -0.75 -8.09 7.91
CA LEU A 108 -0.75 -7.50 6.56
C LEU A 108 -1.89 -8.05 5.68
N LEU A 109 -2.22 -9.34 5.81
CA LEU A 109 -3.36 -9.92 5.11
C LEU A 109 -4.71 -9.39 5.64
N ARG A 110 -4.80 -9.03 6.91
CA ARG A 110 -5.97 -8.33 7.47
C ARG A 110 -6.09 -6.91 6.93
N ASP A 111 -4.97 -6.19 6.85
CA ASP A 111 -4.95 -4.85 6.27
C ASP A 111 -5.33 -4.90 4.76
N LEU A 112 -4.89 -5.94 4.04
CA LEU A 112 -5.37 -6.23 2.67
C LEU A 112 -6.89 -6.41 2.61
N GLN A 113 -7.47 -7.25 3.47
CA GLN A 113 -8.92 -7.48 3.50
C GLN A 113 -9.69 -6.20 3.82
N LEU A 114 -9.22 -5.43 4.79
CA LEU A 114 -9.77 -4.12 5.14
C LEU A 114 -9.82 -3.21 3.93
N TRP A 115 -8.71 -3.09 3.19
CA TRP A 115 -8.65 -2.23 2.01
C TRP A 115 -9.51 -2.74 0.86
N GLN A 116 -9.54 -4.04 0.57
CA GLN A 116 -10.34 -4.56 -0.55
C GLN A 116 -11.82 -4.66 -0.24
N GLU A 117 -12.18 -5.39 0.83
CA GLU A 117 -13.56 -5.66 1.20
C GLU A 117 -14.19 -4.44 1.89
N GLY A 118 -13.45 -3.81 2.80
CA GLY A 118 -13.94 -2.65 3.55
C GLY A 118 -14.12 -1.40 2.70
N THR A 119 -13.54 -1.33 1.49
CA THR A 119 -13.79 -0.23 0.54
C THR A 119 -14.74 -0.63 -0.60
N ALA A 120 -15.33 -1.83 -0.54
CA ALA A 120 -16.13 -2.41 -1.61
C ALA A 120 -15.44 -2.37 -2.99
N GLY A 121 -14.14 -2.68 -3.01
CA GLY A 121 -13.34 -2.73 -4.24
C GLY A 121 -12.87 -1.38 -4.76
N ALA A 122 -13.04 -0.28 -4.01
CA ALA A 122 -12.49 1.02 -4.40
C ALA A 122 -10.95 1.00 -4.42
N ALA A 123 -10.32 0.31 -3.46
CA ALA A 123 -8.91 -0.03 -3.52
C ALA A 123 -8.68 -1.18 -4.51
N LYS A 124 -8.31 -0.82 -5.73
CA LYS A 124 -8.07 -1.74 -6.85
C LYS A 124 -6.76 -2.52 -6.70
N ILE A 125 -5.72 -1.87 -6.19
CA ILE A 125 -4.41 -2.49 -5.96
C ILE A 125 -4.01 -2.32 -4.51
N VAL A 126 -3.66 -3.42 -3.86
CA VAL A 126 -3.01 -3.40 -2.55
C VAL A 126 -1.65 -4.08 -2.67
N ILE A 127 -0.61 -3.33 -2.34
CA ILE A 127 0.79 -3.75 -2.41
C ILE A 127 1.26 -4.03 -0.98
N LEU A 128 1.66 -5.27 -0.70
CA LEU A 128 2.22 -5.65 0.59
C LEU A 128 3.74 -5.79 0.48
N PHE A 129 4.48 -4.91 1.13
CA PHE A 129 5.93 -5.02 1.29
C PHE A 129 6.25 -5.65 2.65
N LYS A 130 6.57 -6.95 2.66
CA LYS A 130 6.89 -7.67 3.89
C LYS A 130 8.38 -7.89 4.03
N LEU A 131 8.90 -7.44 5.17
CA LEU A 131 10.24 -7.73 5.64
C LEU A 131 10.18 -8.80 6.73
N TYR A 132 10.96 -9.86 6.57
CA TYR A 132 11.08 -10.96 7.51
C TYR A 132 12.43 -10.90 8.19
N ARG A 133 12.42 -10.61 9.49
CA ARG A 133 13.63 -10.67 10.31
C ARG A 133 13.96 -12.12 10.65
N SER A 134 15.15 -12.58 10.26
CA SER A 134 15.71 -13.83 10.78
C SER A 134 16.56 -13.51 12.00
N HIS A 135 16.29 -14.18 13.13
CA HIS A 135 17.19 -14.15 14.29
C HIS A 135 18.50 -14.91 14.04
N VAL A 136 18.55 -15.73 12.98
CA VAL A 136 19.73 -16.49 12.59
C VAL A 136 20.54 -15.68 11.58
N HIS A 137 21.83 -15.47 11.86
CA HIS A 137 22.82 -14.80 11.01
C HIS A 137 22.55 -13.33 10.63
N ASN A 138 21.67 -12.63 11.35
CA ASN A 138 21.33 -11.22 11.09
C ASN A 138 20.90 -10.95 9.63
N ARG A 139 20.02 -11.82 9.10
CA ARG A 139 19.55 -11.76 7.71
C ARG A 139 18.12 -11.25 7.63
N ILE A 140 17.79 -10.60 6.51
CA ILE A 140 16.45 -10.15 6.18
C ILE A 140 16.03 -10.83 4.88
N LYS A 141 14.80 -11.36 4.85
CA LYS A 141 14.09 -11.71 3.62
C LYS A 141 13.08 -10.60 3.33
N ALA A 142 12.87 -10.28 2.07
CA ALA A 142 11.91 -9.26 1.67
C ALA A 142 11.05 -9.78 0.52
N THR A 143 9.75 -9.51 0.58
CA THR A 143 8.80 -9.85 -0.48
C THR A 143 7.88 -8.69 -0.77
N LEU A 144 7.55 -8.53 -2.05
CA LEU A 144 6.54 -7.59 -2.53
C LEU A 144 5.38 -8.40 -3.10
N THR A 145 4.16 -8.15 -2.62
CA THR A 145 2.97 -8.86 -3.09
C THR A 145 1.98 -7.86 -3.65
N PHE A 146 1.55 -8.06 -4.90
CA PHE A 146 0.49 -7.27 -5.53
C PHE A 146 -0.82 -8.05 -5.46
N PHE A 147 -1.84 -7.42 -4.89
CA PHE A 147 -3.21 -7.90 -4.95
C PHE A 147 -4.01 -6.96 -5.82
N ARG A 148 -4.48 -7.46 -6.97
CA ARG A 148 -5.38 -6.71 -7.86
C ARG A 148 -6.81 -7.19 -7.67
N TYR A 149 -7.66 -6.28 -7.24
CA TYR A 149 -9.09 -6.45 -7.26
C TYR A 149 -9.60 -6.20 -8.68
N VAL A 150 -10.26 -7.20 -9.25
CA VAL A 150 -10.92 -7.09 -10.54
C VAL A 150 -12.38 -7.46 -10.30
N ALA A 151 -13.28 -6.50 -10.49
CA ALA A 151 -14.71 -6.70 -10.29
C ALA A 151 -15.18 -7.95 -11.04
N ASP A 152 -16.01 -8.76 -10.38
CA ASP A 152 -16.58 -10.01 -10.90
C ASP A 152 -15.55 -11.09 -11.30
N ARG A 153 -14.29 -10.95 -10.87
CA ARG A 153 -13.23 -11.96 -11.07
C ARG A 153 -12.56 -12.32 -9.74
N VAL A 154 -11.92 -13.49 -9.74
CA VAL A 154 -11.06 -13.90 -8.63
C VAL A 154 -9.91 -12.89 -8.52
N PRO A 155 -9.67 -12.30 -7.32
CA PRO A 155 -8.54 -11.40 -7.11
C PRO A 155 -7.23 -12.03 -7.58
N ALA A 156 -6.43 -11.26 -8.32
CA ALA A 156 -5.15 -11.74 -8.83
C ALA A 156 -4.03 -11.37 -7.84
N MET A 157 -3.32 -12.38 -7.34
CA MET A 157 -2.16 -12.20 -6.45
C MET A 157 -0.87 -12.51 -7.20
N SER A 158 0.12 -11.62 -7.12
CA SER A 158 1.47 -11.80 -7.67
C SER A 158 2.53 -11.57 -6.61
N LEU A 159 3.47 -12.52 -6.44
CA LEU A 159 4.52 -12.48 -5.42
C LEU A 159 5.92 -12.34 -6.03
N TYR A 160 6.64 -11.35 -5.53
CA TYR A 160 7.99 -10.99 -5.95
C TYR A 160 8.96 -11.10 -4.76
N PRO A 161 9.88 -12.08 -4.77
CA PRO A 161 11.03 -12.08 -3.86
C PRO A 161 11.91 -10.87 -4.18
N ILE A 162 12.18 -10.04 -3.18
CA ILE A 162 13.13 -8.93 -3.29
C ILE A 162 14.51 -9.39 -2.79
N PHE A 163 14.52 -10.06 -1.65
CA PHE A 163 15.72 -10.72 -1.12
C PHE A 163 15.45 -12.21 -0.81
N PRO A 164 16.27 -13.14 -1.34
CA PRO A 164 17.32 -12.89 -2.34
C PRO A 164 16.70 -12.46 -3.68
N PRO A 165 17.43 -11.70 -4.53
CA PRO A 165 17.01 -11.43 -5.88
C PRO A 165 16.75 -12.75 -6.62
N PRO A 166 15.69 -12.83 -7.46
CA PRO A 166 15.40 -14.04 -8.20
C PRO A 166 16.52 -14.35 -9.18
N SER A 167 16.86 -15.64 -9.35
CA SER A 167 17.91 -16.09 -10.26
C SER A 167 17.60 -15.85 -11.74
N GLN A 168 16.33 -15.65 -12.06
CA GLN A 168 15.86 -15.24 -13.37
C GLN A 168 15.07 -13.93 -13.24
N PRO A 169 15.21 -13.00 -14.20
CA PRO A 169 14.40 -11.79 -14.23
C PRO A 169 12.91 -12.17 -14.25
N LYS A 170 12.13 -11.59 -13.33
CA LYS A 170 10.68 -11.59 -13.44
C LYS A 170 10.26 -10.29 -14.13
N PRO A 171 9.19 -10.29 -14.94
CA PRO A 171 8.61 -9.04 -15.40
C PRO A 171 8.26 -8.16 -14.21
N ASP A 172 8.67 -6.90 -14.25
CA ASP A 172 8.35 -5.95 -13.19
C ASP A 172 6.84 -5.86 -13.01
N PRO A 173 6.33 -5.67 -11.79
CA PRO A 173 4.92 -5.38 -11.60
C PRO A 173 4.58 -4.02 -12.19
N TRP A 174 3.39 -3.90 -12.78
CA TRP A 174 2.89 -2.65 -13.36
C TRP A 174 1.59 -2.20 -12.70
N ILE A 175 1.34 -0.89 -12.77
CA ILE A 175 0.05 -0.26 -12.49
C ILE A 175 -0.37 0.44 -13.77
N THR A 176 -1.61 0.25 -14.19
CA THR A 176 -2.18 0.91 -15.37
C THR A 176 -2.81 2.24 -14.99
N ILE A 177 -2.95 3.15 -15.95
CA ILE A 177 -3.60 4.44 -15.72
C ILE A 177 -5.06 4.29 -15.25
N ASP A 178 -5.76 3.24 -15.69
CA ASP A 178 -7.13 2.95 -15.28
C ASP A 178 -7.22 2.45 -13.83
N GLU A 179 -6.10 2.03 -13.26
CA GLU A 179 -5.96 1.61 -11.86
C GLU A 179 -5.53 2.76 -10.94
N LEU A 180 -5.11 3.92 -11.49
CA LEU A 180 -4.74 5.12 -10.73
C LEU A 180 -5.94 6.05 -10.50
#